data_AF-S6VPD4-F1
#
_entry.id   AF-S6VPD4-F1
#
_cell.length_a   1.000
_cell.length_b   1.000
_cell.length_c   1.000
_cell.angle_alpha   90.00
_cell.angle_beta   90.00
_cell.angle_gamma   90.00
#
_symmetry.space_group_name_H-M   'P 1'
#
loop_
_entity.id
_entity.type
_entity.pdbx_description
1 polymer ?
#
loop_
_entity_poly.entity_id
_entity_poly.type
_entity_poly.pdbx_seq_one_letter_code
_entity_poly.pdbx_strand_id
1 'polypeptide(L)' 'MVADLLARLGVANSAHTQGDYPVYTPIDGSQIASVTLENKAQVVARIDSAHSAFLKWRTVPAPRRGELVRIFGEV' A
#
# COMPACT_ATOMS: atom_id res chain seq x y z
N MET A 1 -7.69 -8.79 16.30
CA MET A 1 -6.27 -9.13 16.00
C MET A 1 -5.80 -8.32 14.79
N VAL A 2 -4.49 -8.17 14.55
CA VAL A 2 -3.96 -7.38 13.41
C VAL A 2 -4.52 -7.86 12.06
N ALA A 3 -4.66 -9.18 11.89
CA ALA A 3 -5.27 -9.79 10.70
C ALA A 3 -6.71 -9.30 10.46
N ASP A 4 -7.56 -9.22 11.50
CA ASP A 4 -8.95 -8.76 11.36
C ASP A 4 -9.02 -7.29 10.94
N LEU A 5 -8.11 -6.46 11.47
CA LEU A 5 -8.00 -5.06 11.09
C LEU A 5 -7.61 -4.92 9.62
N LEU A 6 -6.57 -5.64 9.19
CA LEU A 6 -6.09 -5.61 7.80
C LEU A 6 -7.15 -6.12 6.82
N ALA A 7 -7.89 -7.17 7.18
CA ALA A 7 -9.01 -7.66 6.38
C ALA A 7 -10.12 -6.62 6.23
N ARG A 8 -10.48 -5.90 7.31
CA ARG A 8 -11.46 -4.80 7.27
C ARG A 8 -10.99 -3.61 6.42
N LEU A 9 -9.67 -3.39 6.34
CA LEU A 9 -9.05 -2.37 5.49
C LEU A 9 -8.88 -2.83 4.02
N GLY A 10 -9.32 -4.04 3.67
CA GLY A 10 -9.22 -4.57 2.31
C GLY A 10 -7.82 -5.08 1.92
N VAL A 11 -6.94 -5.29 2.89
CA VAL A 11 -5.59 -5.82 2.64
C VAL A 11 -5.66 -7.35 2.50
N ALA A 12 -5.16 -7.87 1.39
CA ALA A 12 -5.12 -9.31 1.16
C ALA A 12 -4.24 -10.04 2.20
N ASN A 13 -4.70 -11.20 2.68
CA ASN A 13 -3.95 -12.01 3.65
C ASN A 13 -2.55 -12.37 3.15
N SER A 14 -2.38 -12.67 1.86
CA SER A 14 -1.08 -12.99 1.28
C SER A 14 -0.05 -11.86 1.40
N ALA A 15 -0.49 -10.59 1.46
CA ALA A 15 0.40 -9.43 1.52
C ALA A 15 1.18 -9.31 2.84
N HIS A 16 0.73 -9.97 3.91
CA HIS A 16 1.31 -9.82 5.26
C HIS A 16 1.48 -11.14 6.02
N THR A 17 1.29 -12.28 5.34
CA THR A 17 1.49 -13.62 5.93
C THR A 17 2.49 -14.49 5.18
N GLN A 18 2.73 -14.23 3.89
CA GLN A 18 3.57 -15.07 3.02
C GLN A 18 4.97 -14.49 2.76
N GLY A 19 5.29 -13.37 3.39
CA GLY A 19 6.60 -12.74 3.28
C GLY A 19 7.71 -13.45 4.04
N ASP A 20 8.94 -13.04 3.75
CA ASP A 20 10.16 -13.47 4.43
C ASP A 20 10.72 -12.40 5.38
N TYR A 21 10.18 -11.17 5.36
CA TYR A 21 10.57 -10.09 6.24
C TYR A 21 9.61 -9.97 7.44
N PRO A 22 10.05 -10.34 8.66
CA PRO A 22 9.20 -10.29 9.84
C PRO A 22 8.97 -8.86 10.32
N VAL A 23 7.74 -8.56 10.74
CA VAL A 23 7.35 -7.27 11.32
C VAL A 23 6.93 -7.48 12.78
N TYR A 24 7.50 -6.69 13.68
CA TYR A 24 7.30 -6.80 15.13
C TYR A 24 6.60 -5.57 15.69
N THR A 25 5.80 -5.76 16.74
CA THR A 25 5.20 -4.64 17.49
C THR A 25 6.15 -4.14 18.59
N PRO A 26 6.25 -2.82 18.82
CA PRO A 26 7.02 -2.28 19.92
C PRO A 26 6.32 -2.44 21.29
N ILE A 27 5.05 -2.87 21.32
CA ILE A 27 4.27 -3.04 22.56
C ILE A 27 4.89 -4.14 23.44
N ASP A 28 5.22 -5.29 22.84
CA ASP A 28 5.73 -6.47 23.54
C ASP A 28 6.82 -7.23 22.76
N GLY A 29 7.21 -6.75 21.58
CA GLY A 29 8.21 -7.41 20.73
C GLY A 29 7.69 -8.64 19.96
N SER A 30 6.39 -8.96 20.03
CA SER A 30 5.82 -10.08 19.29
C SER A 30 5.79 -9.82 17.77
N GLN A 31 5.90 -10.88 16.97
CA GLN A 31 5.75 -10.79 15.52
C GLN A 31 4.28 -10.68 15.15
N ILE A 32 3.92 -9.70 14.32
CA ILE A 32 2.53 -9.40 13.93
C ILE A 32 2.25 -9.64 12.45
N ALA A 33 3.30 -9.73 11.62
CA ALA A 33 3.19 -9.99 10.17
C ALA A 33 4.50 -10.51 9.58
N SER A 34 4.44 -10.97 8.33
CA SER A 34 5.60 -11.23 7.47
C SER A 34 5.33 -10.73 6.06
N VAL A 35 6.15 -9.80 5.57
CA VAL A 35 5.96 -9.10 4.28
C VAL A 35 7.05 -9.46 3.28
N THR A 36 6.73 -9.44 1.99
CA THR A 36 7.72 -9.63 0.93
C THR A 36 8.34 -8.29 0.58
N LEU A 37 9.67 -8.20 0.63
CA LEU A 37 10.36 -7.00 0.15
C LEU A 37 10.47 -7.00 -1.37
N GLU A 38 10.22 -5.84 -1.99
CA GLU A 38 10.48 -5.68 -3.42
C GLU A 38 11.98 -5.54 -3.68
N ASN A 39 12.47 -6.23 -4.71
CA ASN A 39 13.85 -6.09 -5.17
C ASN A 39 14.04 -4.81 -6.02
N LYS A 40 15.30 -4.48 -6.31
CA LYS A 40 15.66 -3.27 -7.07
C LYS A 40 14.91 -3.14 -8.41
N ALA A 41 14.78 -4.23 -9.17
CA ALA A 41 14.12 -4.19 -10.48
C ALA A 41 12.61 -3.94 -10.34
N GLN A 42 11.97 -4.56 -9.35
CA GLN A 42 10.56 -4.32 -9.03
C GLN A 42 10.32 -2.87 -8.63
N VAL A 43 11.16 -2.31 -7.76
CA VAL A 43 11.07 -0.90 -7.35
C VAL A 43 11.18 0.05 -8.56
N VAL A 44 12.13 -0.19 -9.47
CA VAL A 44 12.25 0.61 -10.71
C VAL A 44 10.97 0.52 -11.54
N ALA A 45 10.42 -0.68 -11.72
CA ALA A 45 9.17 -0.86 -12.45
C ALA A 45 7.97 -0.14 -11.79
N ARG A 46 7.91 -0.06 -10.45
CA ARG A 46 6.90 0.73 -9.74
C ARG A 46 7.05 2.22 -10.00
N ILE A 47 8.28 2.73 -10.01
CA ILE A 47 8.58 4.14 -10.32
C ILE A 47 8.14 4.48 -11.75
N ASP A 48 8.46 3.64 -12.72
CA ASP A 48 8.07 3.84 -14.12
C ASP A 48 6.54 3.82 -14.30
N SER A 49 5.86 2.90 -13.60
CA SER A 49 4.39 2.86 -13.56
C SER A 49 3.80 4.13 -12.95
N ALA A 50 4.37 4.61 -11.84
CA ALA A 50 3.93 5.84 -11.18
C ALA A 50 4.14 7.08 -12.08
N HIS A 51 5.28 7.16 -12.77
CA HIS A 51 5.54 8.22 -13.74
C HIS A 51 4.53 8.19 -14.90
N SER A 52 4.26 7.02 -15.45
CA SER A 52 3.27 6.82 -16.52
C SER A 52 1.86 7.25 -16.08
N ALA A 53 1.47 6.92 -14.84
CA ALA A 53 0.21 7.38 -14.25
C ALA A 53 0.19 8.90 -14.08
N PHE A 54 1.28 9.50 -13.59
CA PHE A 54 1.40 10.95 -13.43
C PHE A 54 1.26 11.71 -14.75
N LEU A 55 1.87 11.23 -15.84
CA LEU A 55 1.76 11.87 -17.15
C LEU A 55 0.30 12.01 -17.62
N LYS A 56 -0.56 11.06 -17.24
CA LYS A 56 -2.02 11.11 -17.45
C LYS A 56 -2.71 11.96 -16.37
N TRP A 57 -2.33 11.80 -15.10
CA TRP A 57 -2.97 12.47 -13.97
C TRP A 57 -2.78 13.99 -14.00
N ARG A 58 -1.63 14.48 -14.49
CA ARG A 58 -1.34 15.92 -14.57
C ARG A 58 -2.29 16.67 -15.51
N THR A 59 -2.90 15.99 -16.48
CA THR A 59 -3.88 16.59 -17.39
C THR A 59 -5.30 16.57 -16.83
N VAL A 60 -5.55 15.85 -15.74
CA VAL A 60 -6.86 15.85 -15.05
C VAL A 60 -7.06 17.20 -14.36
N PRO A 61 -8.20 17.90 -14.52
CA PRO A 61 -8.44 19.18 -13.87
C PRO A 61 -8.27 19.10 -12.34
N ALA A 62 -7.65 20.11 -11.74
CA ALA A 62 -7.35 20.11 -10.31
C ALA A 62 -8.58 19.82 -9.41
N PRO A 63 -9.78 20.38 -9.67
CA PRO A 63 -10.97 20.05 -8.88
C PRO A 63 -11.38 18.56 -8.97
N ARG A 64 -11.21 17.94 -10.16
CA ARG A 64 -11.49 16.51 -10.34
C ARG A 64 -10.46 15.62 -9.61
N ARG A 65 -9.21 16.05 -9.53
CA ARG A 65 -8.20 15.36 -8.70
C ARG A 65 -8.55 15.46 -7.21
N GLY A 66 -9.04 16.62 -6.78
CA GLY A 66 -9.53 16.83 -5.40
C GLY A 66 -10.72 15.95 -5.05
N GLU A 67 -11.61 15.67 -6.01
CA GLU A 67 -12.75 14.77 -5.80
C GLU A 67 -12.33 13.35 -5.42
N LEU A 68 -11.27 12.82 -6.04
CA LEU A 68 -10.70 11.53 -5.64
C LEU A 68 -10.22 11.55 -4.18
N VAL A 69 -9.59 12.65 -3.76
CA VAL A 69 -9.11 12.82 -2.37
C VAL A 69 -10.29 12.93 -1.40
N ARG A 70 -11.36 13.64 -1.76
CA ARG A 70 -12.59 13.73 -0.97
C ARG A 70 -13.19 12.34 -0.73
N ILE A 71 -13.38 11.55 -1.79
CA ILE A 71 -13.92 10.19 -1.71
C ILE A 71 -13.00 9.31 -0.85
N PHE A 72 -11.68 9.40 -1.02
CA PHE A 72 -10.74 8.63 -0.20
C PHE A 72 -10.85 8.93 1.31
N GLY A 73 -11.25 10.14 1.69
CA GLY A 73 -11.45 10.51 3.10
C GLY A 73 -12.82 10.13 3.67
N GLU A 74 -13.79 9.71 2.85
CA GLU A 74 -15.12 9.27 3.31
C GLU A 74 -15.19 7.78 3.63
N VAL A 75 -14.17 7.02 3.21
CA VAL A 75 -14.06 5.56 3.39
C VAL A 75 -13.34 5.23 4.70
#